data_AF-A0A523N8U8-F1
#
_entry.id   AF-A0A523N8U8-F1
#
_cell.length_a   1.000
_cell.length_b   1.000
_cell.length_c   1.000
_cell.angle_alpha   90.00
_cell.angle_beta   90.00
_cell.angle_gamma   90.00
#
_symmetry.space_group_name_H-M   'P 1'
#
loop_
_entity.id
_entity.type
_entity.pdbx_description
1 polymer ?
#
loop_
_entity_poly.entity_id
_entity_poly.type
_entity_poly.pdbx_seq_one_letter_code
_entity_poly.pdbx_strand_id
1 'polypeptide(L)'
;MMARPSLVMGAWVALLCCGSAGVAAGQDVSFRDLLSSATAALAAGDTTGYLEQMKRGEELLYQGHVNRPFAQYHLARGYAMVGDSVASVAALRRMLDEDVEALMIVYTAFDPAFVSVRRMAGFQALLDDARATEIRVTHLRGALWLLEGSGSQVVASIGPDGVLLVDTGYSLASSGIQRALDDRGADDIEYIINTHFHEDHVGGNANLGYRSTIIAHPDTRAALQQDQDFIDGVVVPARGGAALPDLVSDQPIELFFNGDTVYVIPLKGHTTGDLVVYFSRSRVLHMGDRFFPATMDFVLPSADIDLFLETMDALMALVPDDGLVVSGHAPVVPIAQLRQAYQSTAQMIEFVRAGREAGKGVGQLAAEAEERGYPARWVGAILEAIGGE
;
A
#
# COMPACT_ATOMS: atom_id res chain seq x y z
N MET A 1 35.60 -22.70 -6.11
CA MET A 1 34.86 -23.90 -5.64
C MET A 1 35.01 -23.94 -4.13
N MET A 2 34.01 -23.46 -3.39
CA MET A 2 33.77 -23.71 -1.96
C MET A 2 32.37 -23.16 -1.63
N ALA A 3 31.68 -23.90 -0.76
CA ALA A 3 30.26 -24.20 -0.75
C ALA A 3 29.29 -23.07 -0.37
N ARG A 4 28.10 -23.09 -0.98
CA ARG A 4 26.88 -22.43 -0.49
C ARG A 4 26.34 -23.24 0.71
N PRO A 5 26.02 -22.64 1.86
CA PRO A 5 25.21 -23.31 2.86
C PRO A 5 23.73 -23.14 2.49
N SER A 6 23.17 -24.23 1.98
CA SER A 6 21.75 -24.52 1.89
C SER A 6 21.16 -24.68 3.30
N LEU A 7 20.51 -23.64 3.84
CA LEU A 7 19.75 -23.72 5.11
C LEU A 7 18.86 -22.46 5.28
N VAL A 8 17.89 -22.23 4.39
CA VAL A 8 16.94 -21.11 4.52
C VAL A 8 15.46 -21.55 4.37
N MET A 9 15.18 -22.82 4.10
CA MET A 9 13.80 -23.24 3.79
C MET A 9 13.00 -23.75 5.00
N GLY A 10 13.66 -24.13 6.09
CA GLY A 10 13.01 -24.76 7.25
C GLY A 10 12.29 -23.81 8.21
N ALA A 11 12.67 -22.53 8.26
CA ALA A 11 12.11 -21.56 9.22
C ALA A 11 10.79 -20.92 8.74
N TRP A 12 10.54 -20.93 7.42
CA TRP A 12 9.35 -20.36 6.79
C TRP A 12 8.04 -21.11 7.09
N VAL A 13 8.12 -22.41 7.41
CA VAL A 13 6.94 -23.26 7.62
C VAL A 13 6.33 -23.06 9.01
N ALA A 14 7.08 -22.53 9.99
CA ALA A 14 6.64 -22.46 11.39
C ALA A 14 5.78 -21.23 11.73
N LEU A 15 5.87 -20.13 10.95
CA LEU A 15 5.24 -18.84 11.29
C LEU A 15 3.93 -18.52 10.54
N LEU A 16 3.69 -19.11 9.36
CA LEU A 16 2.48 -18.91 8.50
C LEU A 16 1.20 -19.58 8.99
N CYS A 17 1.15 -19.77 10.29
CA CYS A 17 0.67 -21.00 10.80
C CYS A 17 -0.44 -20.58 11.82
N CYS A 18 -0.30 -19.56 12.66
CA CYS A 18 -1.36 -19.23 13.64
C CYS A 18 -2.60 -18.52 13.06
N GLY A 19 -3.54 -19.34 12.58
CA GLY A 19 -4.99 -19.30 12.84
C GLY A 19 -5.80 -18.15 12.24
N SER A 20 -6.59 -18.44 11.20
CA SER A 20 -7.81 -17.68 10.91
C SER A 20 -8.94 -18.66 10.58
N ALA A 21 -9.91 -18.74 11.49
CA ALA A 21 -11.16 -19.46 11.30
C ALA A 21 -11.97 -18.76 10.21
N GLY A 22 -12.28 -19.50 9.16
CA GLY A 22 -13.02 -19.00 7.99
C GLY A 22 -13.17 -20.12 6.98
N VAL A 23 -13.74 -21.25 7.39
CA VAL A 23 -14.08 -22.36 6.50
C VAL A 23 -15.59 -22.48 6.46
N ALA A 24 -16.16 -22.52 5.26
CA ALA A 24 -17.55 -22.86 5.04
C ALA A 24 -17.91 -24.16 5.79
N ALA A 25 -19.10 -24.19 6.38
CA ALA A 25 -19.56 -25.22 7.30
C ALA A 25 -19.25 -26.67 6.83
N GLY A 26 -18.43 -27.39 7.62
CA GLY A 26 -18.37 -28.86 7.54
C GLY A 26 -17.01 -29.51 7.79
N GLN A 27 -15.87 -28.83 7.68
CA GLN A 27 -14.56 -29.38 8.04
C GLN A 27 -13.60 -28.27 8.53
N ASP A 28 -13.13 -28.38 9.77
CA ASP A 28 -12.11 -27.51 10.37
C ASP A 28 -10.72 -27.79 9.79
N VAL A 29 -10.44 -27.37 8.56
CA VAL A 29 -9.09 -27.44 7.98
C VAL A 29 -8.68 -26.05 7.50
N SER A 30 -7.70 -25.44 8.18
CA SER A 30 -7.18 -24.13 7.81
C SER A 30 -6.15 -24.23 6.66
N PHE A 31 -5.90 -23.13 5.94
CA PHE A 31 -4.83 -23.10 4.96
C PHE A 31 -3.45 -23.40 5.58
N ARG A 32 -3.22 -23.04 6.85
CA ARG A 32 -2.04 -23.48 7.63
C ARG A 32 -1.89 -24.99 7.56
N ASP A 33 -2.96 -25.72 7.85
CA ASP A 33 -2.91 -27.18 8.02
C ASP A 33 -2.64 -27.86 6.69
N LEU A 34 -3.25 -27.34 5.62
CA LEU A 34 -3.00 -27.78 4.24
C LEU A 34 -1.56 -27.50 3.83
N LEU A 35 -1.04 -26.29 4.07
CA LEU A 35 0.34 -25.92 3.73
C LEU A 35 1.37 -26.71 4.55
N SER A 36 1.11 -26.93 5.83
CA SER A 36 1.94 -27.76 6.71
C SER A 36 2.00 -29.20 6.21
N SER A 37 0.83 -29.77 5.88
CA SER A 37 0.73 -31.13 5.34
C SER A 37 1.41 -31.26 3.98
N ALA A 38 1.23 -30.28 3.10
CA ALA A 38 1.88 -30.24 1.80
C ALA A 38 3.41 -30.17 1.94
N THR A 39 3.90 -29.33 2.85
CA THR A 39 5.34 -29.18 3.07
C THR A 39 5.95 -30.44 3.65
N ALA A 40 5.25 -31.14 4.56
CA ALA A 40 5.67 -32.44 5.06
C ALA A 40 5.72 -33.50 3.94
N ALA A 41 4.72 -33.53 3.06
CA ALA A 41 4.71 -34.41 1.89
C ALA A 41 5.90 -34.11 0.96
N LEU A 42 6.15 -32.84 0.65
CA LEU A 42 7.28 -32.44 -0.18
C LEU A 42 8.63 -32.82 0.45
N ALA A 43 8.79 -32.66 1.77
CA ALA A 43 9.98 -33.08 2.50
C ALA A 43 10.21 -34.61 2.46
N ALA A 44 9.13 -35.39 2.35
CA ALA A 44 9.18 -36.83 2.17
C ALA A 44 9.38 -37.25 0.68
N GLY A 45 9.49 -36.29 -0.24
CA GLY A 45 9.55 -36.55 -1.69
C GLY A 45 8.19 -36.87 -2.34
N ASP A 46 7.09 -36.73 -1.60
CA ASP A 46 5.73 -36.94 -2.08
C ASP A 46 5.16 -35.67 -2.71
N THR A 47 5.44 -35.51 -4.01
CA THR A 47 4.94 -34.35 -4.77
C THR A 47 3.44 -34.47 -5.07
N THR A 48 2.89 -35.69 -5.10
CA THR A 48 1.45 -35.92 -5.31
C THR A 48 0.66 -35.47 -4.09
N GLY A 49 1.10 -35.85 -2.89
CA GLY A 49 0.51 -35.39 -1.64
C GLY A 49 0.61 -33.88 -1.47
N TYR A 50 1.74 -33.27 -1.87
CA TYR A 50 1.87 -31.81 -1.92
C TYR A 50 0.78 -31.16 -2.80
N LEU A 51 0.60 -31.69 -4.02
CA LEU A 51 -0.36 -31.16 -4.98
C LEU A 51 -1.81 -31.33 -4.50
N GLU A 52 -2.14 -32.47 -3.90
CA GLU A 52 -3.48 -32.75 -3.36
C GLU A 52 -3.87 -31.75 -2.27
N GLN A 53 -2.95 -31.47 -1.33
CA GLN A 53 -3.21 -30.50 -0.27
C GLN A 53 -3.39 -29.07 -0.82
N MET A 54 -2.61 -28.68 -1.83
CA MET A 54 -2.71 -27.34 -2.44
C MET A 54 -3.97 -27.19 -3.29
N LYS A 55 -4.39 -28.24 -3.99
CA LYS A 55 -5.66 -28.26 -4.72
C LYS A 55 -6.84 -28.12 -3.75
N ARG A 56 -6.80 -28.85 -2.63
CA ARG A 56 -7.79 -28.70 -1.57
C ARG A 56 -7.80 -27.28 -1.00
N GLY A 57 -6.64 -26.63 -0.92
CA GLY A 57 -6.53 -25.21 -0.57
C GLY A 57 -7.23 -24.29 -1.58
N GLU A 58 -6.98 -24.47 -2.88
CA GLU A 58 -7.65 -23.69 -3.93
C GLU A 58 -9.17 -23.90 -3.92
N GLU A 59 -9.66 -25.11 -3.65
CA GLU A 59 -11.09 -25.43 -3.62
C GLU A 59 -11.81 -24.85 -2.39
N LEU A 60 -11.14 -24.80 -1.23
CA LEU A 60 -11.74 -24.33 0.03
C LEU A 60 -11.72 -22.80 0.16
N LEU A 61 -10.75 -22.12 -0.43
CA LEU A 61 -10.59 -20.68 -0.34
C LEU A 61 -11.37 -19.99 -1.45
N TYR A 62 -12.40 -19.20 -1.15
CA TYR A 62 -13.20 -18.51 -2.17
C TYR A 62 -12.43 -17.36 -2.84
N GLN A 63 -12.89 -16.93 -4.03
CA GLN A 63 -12.31 -15.78 -4.75
C GLN A 63 -12.29 -14.53 -3.85
N GLY A 64 -11.16 -13.83 -3.77
CA GLY A 64 -10.96 -12.70 -2.85
C GLY A 64 -10.44 -13.08 -1.45
N HIS A 65 -10.36 -14.38 -1.12
CA HIS A 65 -9.72 -14.82 0.13
C HIS A 65 -8.21 -14.61 0.09
N VAL A 66 -7.60 -13.95 1.09
CA VAL A 66 -6.18 -13.56 1.10
C VAL A 66 -5.15 -14.68 0.93
N ASN A 67 -5.48 -15.90 1.39
CA ASN A 67 -4.62 -17.08 1.20
C ASN A 67 -4.81 -17.81 -0.15
N ARG A 68 -5.83 -17.46 -0.93
CA ARG A 68 -6.10 -18.09 -2.24
C ARG A 68 -4.95 -17.92 -3.24
N PRO A 69 -4.30 -16.75 -3.39
CA PRO A 69 -3.14 -16.62 -4.28
C PRO A 69 -2.00 -17.57 -3.88
N PHE A 70 -1.76 -17.77 -2.59
CA PHE A 70 -0.72 -18.70 -2.12
C PHE A 70 -1.06 -20.16 -2.47
N ALA A 71 -2.32 -20.56 -2.31
CA ALA A 71 -2.78 -21.88 -2.72
C ALA A 71 -2.60 -22.10 -4.23
N GLN A 72 -2.98 -21.10 -5.05
CA GLN A 72 -2.85 -21.15 -6.52
C GLN A 72 -1.38 -21.17 -6.97
N TYR A 73 -0.51 -20.36 -6.35
CA TYR A 73 0.94 -20.38 -6.61
C TYR A 73 1.55 -21.75 -6.28
N HIS A 74 1.24 -22.31 -5.10
CA HIS A 74 1.78 -23.60 -4.69
C HIS A 74 1.20 -24.76 -5.49
N LEU A 75 -0.06 -24.66 -5.93
CA LEU A 75 -0.64 -25.59 -6.87
C LEU A 75 0.08 -25.54 -8.22
N ALA A 76 0.33 -24.34 -8.76
CA ALA A 76 1.11 -24.16 -9.98
C ALA A 76 2.53 -24.73 -9.86
N ARG A 77 3.17 -24.52 -8.70
CA ARG A 77 4.49 -25.06 -8.36
C ARG A 77 4.49 -26.58 -8.33
N GLY A 78 3.47 -27.19 -7.72
CA GLY A 78 3.30 -28.64 -7.68
C GLY A 78 3.16 -29.23 -9.08
N TYR A 79 2.32 -28.64 -9.92
CA TYR A 79 2.17 -29.05 -11.31
C TYR A 79 3.50 -28.99 -12.08
N ALA A 80 4.29 -27.92 -11.89
CA ALA A 80 5.61 -27.81 -12.50
C ALA A 80 6.58 -28.92 -12.03
N MET A 81 6.56 -29.25 -10.73
CA MET A 81 7.40 -30.30 -10.14
C MET A 81 7.07 -31.70 -10.67
N VAL A 82 5.81 -32.00 -10.95
CA VAL A 82 5.39 -33.29 -11.57
C VAL A 82 5.49 -33.28 -13.10
N GLY A 83 5.98 -32.19 -13.70
CA GLY A 83 6.15 -32.04 -15.14
C GLY A 83 4.89 -31.63 -15.90
N ASP A 84 3.78 -31.34 -15.21
CA ASP A 84 2.55 -30.83 -15.82
C ASP A 84 2.65 -29.32 -16.06
N SER A 85 3.35 -28.99 -17.13
CA SER A 85 3.66 -27.61 -17.48
C SER A 85 2.42 -26.82 -17.93
N VAL A 86 1.39 -27.49 -18.46
CA VAL A 86 0.15 -26.86 -18.92
C VAL A 86 -0.73 -26.49 -17.73
N ALA A 87 -0.93 -27.42 -16.79
CA ALA A 87 -1.71 -27.14 -15.58
C ALA A 87 -1.04 -26.10 -14.69
N SER A 88 0.29 -26.07 -14.67
CA SER A 88 1.07 -25.04 -13.97
C SER A 88 0.77 -23.63 -14.51
N VAL A 89 0.87 -23.44 -15.84
CA VAL A 89 0.53 -22.15 -16.49
C VAL A 89 -0.94 -21.81 -16.28
N ALA A 90 -1.85 -22.78 -16.36
CA ALA A 90 -3.28 -22.53 -16.12
C ALA A 90 -3.58 -22.07 -14.69
N ALA A 91 -2.89 -22.62 -13.68
CA ALA A 91 -3.04 -22.19 -12.29
C ALA A 91 -2.51 -20.77 -12.06
N LEU A 92 -1.35 -20.42 -12.65
CA LEU A 92 -0.83 -19.05 -12.63
C LEU A 92 -1.77 -18.08 -13.36
N ARG A 93 -2.34 -18.50 -14.49
CA ARG A 93 -3.32 -17.68 -15.23
C ARG A 93 -4.55 -17.38 -14.39
N ARG A 94 -5.09 -18.35 -13.64
CA ARG A 94 -6.23 -18.12 -12.75
C ARG A 94 -5.90 -17.11 -11.66
N MET A 95 -4.70 -17.21 -11.08
CA MET A 95 -4.24 -16.22 -10.10
C MET A 95 -4.20 -14.81 -10.71
N LEU A 96 -3.71 -14.67 -11.95
CA LEU A 96 -3.72 -13.39 -12.68
C LEU A 96 -5.14 -12.89 -13.00
N ASP A 97 -5.98 -13.74 -13.58
CA ASP A 97 -7.33 -13.40 -14.05
C ASP A 97 -8.30 -13.08 -12.90
N GLU A 98 -8.01 -13.55 -11.69
CA GLU A 98 -8.76 -13.20 -10.49
C GLU A 98 -8.34 -11.84 -9.90
N ASP A 99 -7.40 -11.11 -10.54
CA ASP A 99 -6.75 -9.89 -10.03
C ASP A 99 -6.10 -10.09 -8.66
N VAL A 100 -5.55 -11.28 -8.44
CA VAL A 100 -5.11 -11.74 -7.12
C VAL A 100 -3.62 -12.03 -7.17
N GLU A 101 -2.83 -11.05 -6.75
CA GLU A 101 -1.35 -11.06 -6.62
C GLU A 101 -0.48 -11.38 -7.85
N ALA A 102 -0.40 -10.42 -8.77
CA ALA A 102 0.53 -10.42 -9.91
C ALA A 102 2.01 -10.61 -9.52
N LEU A 103 2.42 -10.21 -8.31
CA LEU A 103 3.79 -10.39 -7.85
C LEU A 103 4.16 -11.87 -7.68
N MET A 104 3.23 -12.71 -7.23
CA MET A 104 3.49 -14.14 -7.05
C MET A 104 3.80 -14.81 -8.39
N ILE A 105 3.17 -14.36 -9.49
CA ILE A 105 3.53 -14.76 -10.86
C ILE A 105 4.95 -14.32 -11.18
N VAL A 106 5.38 -13.12 -10.82
CA VAL A 106 6.75 -12.66 -11.10
C VAL A 106 7.79 -13.51 -10.37
N TYR A 107 7.52 -13.97 -9.14
CA TYR A 107 8.42 -14.85 -8.39
C TYR A 107 8.64 -16.22 -9.04
N THR A 108 7.70 -16.72 -9.85
CA THR A 108 7.85 -17.99 -10.57
C THR A 108 9.04 -17.99 -11.55
N ALA A 109 9.45 -16.80 -12.04
CA ALA A 109 10.62 -16.64 -12.88
C ALA A 109 11.94 -16.97 -12.14
N PHE A 110 11.91 -17.04 -10.81
CA PHE A 110 13.06 -17.31 -9.95
C PHE A 110 12.96 -18.65 -9.21
N ASP A 111 11.76 -19.19 -8.96
CA ASP A 111 11.57 -20.49 -8.31
C ASP A 111 12.03 -21.68 -9.20
N PRO A 112 12.98 -22.52 -8.74
CA PRO A 112 13.54 -23.65 -9.50
C PRO A 112 12.51 -24.68 -9.99
N ALA A 113 11.35 -24.80 -9.34
CA ALA A 113 10.29 -25.71 -9.76
C ALA A 113 9.80 -25.42 -11.18
N PHE A 114 9.88 -24.15 -11.61
CA PHE A 114 9.36 -23.69 -12.89
C PHE A 114 10.38 -23.71 -14.03
N VAL A 115 11.58 -24.29 -13.84
CA VAL A 115 12.63 -24.34 -14.88
C VAL A 115 12.12 -24.96 -16.19
N SER A 116 11.23 -25.96 -16.10
CA SER A 116 10.59 -26.60 -17.26
C SER A 116 9.58 -25.71 -17.98
N VAL A 117 8.93 -24.78 -17.29
CA VAL A 117 7.86 -23.94 -17.86
C VAL A 117 8.31 -22.56 -18.30
N ARG A 118 9.46 -22.07 -17.79
CA ARG A 118 9.93 -20.69 -18.04
C ARG A 118 10.02 -20.29 -19.51
N ARG A 119 10.26 -21.23 -20.42
CA ARG A 119 10.39 -20.95 -21.87
C ARG A 119 9.09 -21.12 -22.65
N MET A 120 8.00 -21.50 -22.00
CA MET A 120 6.72 -21.69 -22.68
C MET A 120 6.09 -20.35 -23.03
N ALA A 121 5.51 -20.26 -24.22
CA ALA A 121 4.83 -19.05 -24.68
C ALA A 121 3.71 -18.59 -23.73
N GLY A 122 2.92 -19.52 -23.19
CA GLY A 122 1.86 -19.19 -22.24
C GLY A 122 2.39 -18.61 -20.92
N PHE A 123 3.51 -19.11 -20.42
CA PHE A 123 4.16 -18.56 -19.23
C PHE A 123 4.78 -17.18 -19.48
N GLN A 124 5.39 -16.98 -20.66
CA GLN A 124 5.91 -15.67 -21.05
C GLN A 124 4.78 -14.64 -21.19
N ALA A 125 3.66 -14.99 -21.84
CA ALA A 125 2.50 -14.12 -21.93
C ALA A 125 1.93 -13.75 -20.54
N LEU A 126 1.89 -14.68 -19.59
CA LEU A 126 1.49 -14.38 -18.21
C LEU A 126 2.44 -13.41 -17.52
N LEU A 127 3.75 -13.59 -17.69
CA LEU A 127 4.72 -12.66 -17.15
C LEU A 127 4.58 -11.29 -17.80
N ASP A 128 4.32 -11.24 -19.11
CA ASP A 128 4.14 -10.00 -19.84
C ASP A 128 2.83 -9.28 -19.44
N ASP A 129 1.74 -10.02 -19.23
CA ASP A 129 0.46 -9.49 -18.71
C ASP A 129 0.63 -8.97 -17.26
N ALA A 130 1.30 -9.73 -16.39
CA ALA A 130 1.64 -9.28 -15.03
C ALA A 130 2.62 -8.09 -15.04
N ARG A 131 3.47 -7.98 -16.06
CA ARG A 131 4.38 -6.86 -16.27
C ARG A 131 3.68 -5.63 -16.83
N ALA A 132 2.53 -5.79 -17.48
CA ALA A 132 1.75 -4.72 -18.08
C ALA A 132 1.11 -3.76 -17.06
N THR A 133 1.19 -4.03 -15.75
CA THR A 133 1.04 -2.99 -14.72
C THR A 133 2.15 -1.95 -14.92
N GLU A 134 1.82 -0.92 -15.70
CA GLU A 134 2.73 0.14 -16.07
C GLU A 134 2.92 1.10 -14.89
N ILE A 135 4.10 1.03 -14.26
CA ILE A 135 4.54 2.07 -13.35
C ILE A 135 5.24 3.15 -14.16
N ARG A 136 4.58 4.30 -14.30
CA ARG A 136 5.20 5.49 -14.89
C ARG A 136 6.16 6.05 -13.86
N VAL A 137 7.41 6.26 -14.27
CA VAL A 137 8.43 6.77 -13.36
C VAL A 137 8.94 8.12 -13.82
N THR A 138 8.75 9.13 -12.96
CA THR A 138 9.10 10.52 -13.24
C THR A 138 10.17 10.97 -12.26
N HIS A 139 11.29 11.51 -12.74
CA HIS A 139 12.26 12.16 -11.85
C HIS A 139 11.65 13.42 -11.25
N LEU A 140 11.65 13.56 -9.92
CA LEU A 140 11.17 14.76 -9.25
C LEU A 140 12.32 15.75 -9.07
N ARG A 141 13.19 15.47 -8.11
CA ARG A 141 14.33 16.31 -7.69
C ARG A 141 15.36 15.49 -6.95
N GLY A 142 16.65 15.82 -7.09
CA GLY A 142 17.71 15.13 -6.36
C GLY A 142 17.68 13.61 -6.60
N ALA A 143 17.62 12.85 -5.51
CA ALA A 143 17.51 11.38 -5.51
C ALA A 143 16.06 10.86 -5.68
N LEU A 144 15.07 11.75 -5.79
CA LEU A 144 13.65 11.40 -5.73
C LEU A 144 13.04 11.10 -7.10
N TRP A 145 12.29 10.01 -7.14
CA TRP A 145 11.51 9.54 -8.27
C TRP A 145 10.07 9.31 -7.82
N LEU A 146 9.12 9.76 -8.63
CA LEU A 146 7.71 9.45 -8.48
C LEU A 146 7.38 8.20 -9.30
N LEU A 147 6.69 7.25 -8.67
CA LEU A 147 6.19 6.03 -9.27
C LEU A 147 4.66 6.11 -9.27
N GLU A 148 4.08 6.23 -10.47
CA GLU A 148 2.64 6.39 -10.67
C GLU A 148 2.07 5.13 -11.33
N GLY A 149 0.82 4.78 -11.03
CA GLY A 149 0.16 3.57 -11.54
C GLY A 149 0.06 2.44 -10.52
N SER A 150 0.51 2.66 -9.29
CA SER A 150 0.48 1.69 -8.19
C SER A 150 -0.78 1.70 -7.32
N GLY A 151 -1.76 2.56 -7.64
CA GLY A 151 -2.89 2.88 -6.76
C GLY A 151 -2.71 4.27 -6.19
N SER A 152 -1.81 4.41 -5.23
CA SER A 152 -1.29 5.70 -4.76
C SER A 152 -0.01 6.11 -5.50
N GLN A 153 0.39 7.37 -5.33
CA GLN A 153 1.71 7.88 -5.70
C GLN A 153 2.75 7.36 -4.70
N VAL A 154 3.72 6.62 -5.21
CA VAL A 154 4.87 6.17 -4.42
C VAL A 154 6.07 7.07 -4.74
N VAL A 155 6.80 7.51 -3.71
CA VAL A 155 8.06 8.25 -3.90
C VAL A 155 9.25 7.39 -3.50
N ALA A 156 10.19 7.19 -4.42
CA ALA A 156 11.44 6.50 -4.17
C ALA A 156 12.61 7.48 -4.10
N SER A 157 13.34 7.49 -2.99
CA SER A 157 14.67 8.09 -2.88
C SER A 157 15.72 7.01 -3.17
N ILE A 158 16.46 7.18 -4.27
CA ILE A 158 17.43 6.19 -4.76
C ILE A 158 18.84 6.79 -4.79
N GLY A 159 19.78 6.13 -4.14
CA GLY A 159 21.16 6.60 -4.07
C GLY A 159 22.10 5.68 -3.29
N PRO A 160 23.28 6.19 -2.87
CA PRO A 160 24.34 5.38 -2.26
C PRO A 160 23.97 4.71 -0.92
N ASP A 161 22.97 5.24 -0.22
CA ASP A 161 22.51 4.70 1.07
C ASP A 161 21.43 3.61 0.88
N GLY A 162 21.06 3.29 -0.36
CA GLY A 162 19.99 2.33 -0.71
C GLY A 162 18.72 3.01 -1.22
N VAL A 163 17.59 2.29 -1.14
CA VAL A 163 16.26 2.82 -1.50
C VAL A 163 15.45 3.11 -0.24
N LEU A 164 14.85 4.30 -0.20
CA LEU A 164 13.77 4.65 0.72
C LEU A 164 12.49 4.87 -0.08
N LEU A 165 11.43 4.17 0.25
CA LEU A 165 10.11 4.35 -0.32
C LEU A 165 9.20 5.13 0.64
N VAL A 166 8.38 6.02 0.08
CA VAL A 166 7.18 6.54 0.74
C VAL A 166 6.00 5.85 0.08
N ASP A 167 5.28 5.06 0.88
CA ASP A 167 4.24 4.12 0.47
C ASP A 167 4.71 3.00 -0.48
N THR A 168 3.83 2.02 -0.71
CA THR A 168 4.13 0.78 -1.45
C THR A 168 3.09 0.43 -2.50
N GLY A 169 2.05 1.25 -2.67
CA GLY A 169 0.96 0.95 -3.58
C GLY A 169 0.07 -0.21 -3.10
N TYR A 170 -0.86 -0.60 -3.97
CA TYR A 170 -1.51 -1.89 -3.90
C TYR A 170 -0.49 -3.02 -4.02
N SER A 171 -0.80 -4.16 -3.40
CA SER A 171 0.07 -5.32 -3.43
C SER A 171 0.35 -5.81 -4.87
N LEU A 172 -0.64 -5.74 -5.75
CA LEU A 172 -0.54 -6.01 -7.21
C LEU A 172 0.53 -5.17 -7.93
N ALA A 173 0.77 -3.94 -7.47
CA ALA A 173 1.73 -3.02 -8.08
C ALA A 173 3.17 -3.28 -7.67
N SER A 174 3.41 -4.09 -6.62
CA SER A 174 4.74 -4.33 -6.04
C SER A 174 5.76 -4.78 -7.09
N SER A 175 5.34 -5.60 -8.05
CA SER A 175 6.27 -6.08 -9.09
C SER A 175 6.68 -4.98 -10.07
N GLY A 176 5.77 -4.05 -10.38
CA GLY A 176 6.05 -2.88 -11.20
C GLY A 176 6.96 -1.91 -10.48
N ILE A 177 6.74 -1.72 -9.18
CA ILE A 177 7.61 -0.90 -8.33
C ILE A 177 9.02 -1.51 -8.28
N GLN A 178 9.16 -2.81 -7.99
CA GLN A 178 10.46 -3.48 -7.96
C GLN A 178 11.19 -3.34 -9.30
N ARG A 179 10.52 -3.56 -10.44
CA ARG A 179 11.12 -3.34 -11.77
C ARG A 179 11.58 -1.89 -11.97
N ALA A 180 10.76 -0.92 -11.56
CA ALA A 180 11.11 0.49 -11.66
C ALA A 180 12.38 0.85 -10.85
N LEU A 181 12.61 0.17 -9.72
CA LEU A 181 13.81 0.29 -8.91
C LEU A 181 15.01 -0.44 -9.56
N ASP A 182 14.82 -1.69 -10.01
CA ASP A 182 15.85 -2.51 -10.67
C ASP A 182 16.39 -1.83 -11.93
N ASP A 183 15.52 -1.23 -12.75
CA ASP A 183 15.90 -0.48 -13.96
C ASP A 183 16.75 0.77 -13.65
N ARG A 184 16.74 1.20 -12.39
CA ARG A 184 17.58 2.29 -11.86
C ARG A 184 18.80 1.78 -11.10
N GLY A 185 19.04 0.47 -11.12
CA GLY A 185 20.17 -0.18 -10.48
C GLY A 185 20.06 -0.21 -8.96
N ALA A 186 18.84 -0.26 -8.41
CA ALA A 186 18.60 -0.24 -6.99
C ALA A 186 17.62 -1.36 -6.59
N ASP A 187 18.10 -2.36 -5.85
CA ASP A 187 17.33 -3.54 -5.45
C ASP A 187 17.25 -3.74 -3.92
N ASP A 188 17.97 -2.93 -3.14
CA ASP A 188 17.98 -2.98 -1.68
C ASP A 188 17.14 -1.83 -1.09
N ILE A 189 15.91 -2.17 -0.69
CA ILE A 189 15.00 -1.25 0.00
C ILE A 189 15.36 -1.26 1.49
N GLU A 190 15.94 -0.16 1.96
CA GLU A 190 16.36 0.00 3.35
C GLU A 190 15.22 0.49 4.22
N TYR A 191 14.43 1.44 3.71
CA TYR A 191 13.31 2.02 4.44
C TYR A 191 12.05 2.07 3.59
N ILE A 192 10.92 1.79 4.24
CA ILE A 192 9.58 2.10 3.71
C ILE A 192 8.90 2.99 4.75
N ILE A 193 8.36 4.12 4.35
CA ILE A 193 7.57 4.99 5.22
C ILE A 193 6.12 4.91 4.75
N ASN A 194 5.23 4.34 5.56
CA ASN A 194 3.81 4.34 5.25
C ASN A 194 3.18 5.63 5.76
N THR A 195 2.53 6.37 4.86
CA THR A 195 1.80 7.59 5.21
C THR A 195 0.59 7.27 6.08
N HIS A 196 -0.17 6.22 5.76
CA HIS A 196 -1.30 5.75 6.55
C HIS A 196 -1.67 4.30 6.20
N PHE A 197 -2.72 3.74 6.82
CA PHE A 197 -3.00 2.30 6.75
C PHE A 197 -3.79 1.82 5.52
N HIS A 198 -4.25 2.70 4.62
CA HIS A 198 -5.07 2.28 3.49
C HIS A 198 -4.32 1.35 2.53
N GLU A 199 -5.09 0.43 1.94
CA GLU A 199 -4.59 -0.71 1.17
C GLU A 199 -3.71 -0.29 -0.01
N ASP A 200 -4.07 0.79 -0.67
CA ASP A 200 -3.37 1.35 -1.80
C ASP A 200 -2.09 2.08 -1.42
N HIS A 201 -1.78 2.23 -0.13
CA HIS A 201 -0.53 2.79 0.39
C HIS A 201 0.38 1.72 1.04
N VAL A 202 -0.20 0.69 1.63
CA VAL A 202 0.52 -0.35 2.41
C VAL A 202 0.46 -1.75 1.80
N GLY A 203 -0.29 -1.91 0.71
CA GLY A 203 -0.58 -3.20 0.09
C GLY A 203 0.69 -3.96 -0.25
N GLY A 204 1.70 -3.25 -0.76
CA GLY A 204 3.01 -3.80 -1.11
C GLY A 204 3.99 -4.03 0.05
N ASN A 205 3.65 -3.71 1.30
CA ASN A 205 4.57 -3.84 2.44
C ASN A 205 5.18 -5.24 2.58
N ALA A 206 4.36 -6.30 2.55
CA ALA A 206 4.87 -7.67 2.68
C ALA A 206 5.79 -8.08 1.52
N ASN A 207 5.53 -7.49 0.36
CA ASN A 207 6.12 -7.84 -0.92
C ASN A 207 7.47 -7.14 -1.15
N LEU A 208 7.54 -5.87 -0.77
CA LEU A 208 8.71 -5.00 -0.95
C LEU A 208 9.53 -4.88 0.35
N GLY A 209 8.88 -5.01 1.50
CA GLY A 209 9.46 -4.69 2.80
C GLY A 209 10.09 -5.86 3.55
N TYR A 210 10.15 -7.05 2.95
CA TYR A 210 10.66 -8.28 3.61
C TYR A 210 12.11 -8.20 4.12
N ARG A 211 12.88 -7.18 3.72
CA ARG A 211 14.23 -6.87 4.22
C ARG A 211 14.41 -5.40 4.66
N SER A 212 13.37 -4.57 4.54
CA SER A 212 13.42 -3.14 4.88
C SER A 212 12.99 -2.90 6.32
N THR A 213 13.37 -1.77 6.89
CA THR A 213 12.69 -1.24 8.08
C THR A 213 11.47 -0.43 7.64
N ILE A 214 10.27 -0.91 8.00
CA ILE A 214 9.03 -0.18 7.73
C ILE A 214 8.76 0.79 8.88
N ILE A 215 8.54 2.07 8.55
CA ILE A 215 8.28 3.18 9.47
C ILE A 215 6.83 3.62 9.30
N ALA A 216 6.09 3.74 10.39
CA ALA A 216 4.73 4.28 10.36
C ALA A 216 4.31 4.93 11.69
N HIS A 217 3.09 5.48 11.74
CA HIS A 217 2.47 5.88 13.00
C HIS A 217 2.02 4.63 13.79
N PRO A 218 2.01 4.67 15.15
CA PRO A 218 1.49 3.59 15.98
C PRO A 218 0.04 3.18 15.61
N ASP A 219 -0.83 4.15 15.36
CA ASP A 219 -2.23 3.89 14.96
C ASP A 219 -2.32 3.23 13.58
N THR A 220 -1.41 3.53 12.65
CA THR A 220 -1.31 2.81 11.37
C THR A 220 -0.94 1.35 11.62
N ARG A 221 0.08 1.08 12.45
CA ARG A 221 0.42 -0.31 12.80
C ARG A 221 -0.75 -1.02 13.49
N ALA A 222 -1.44 -0.37 14.42
CA ALA A 222 -2.58 -0.95 15.12
C ALA A 222 -3.75 -1.25 14.17
N ALA A 223 -4.06 -0.33 13.25
CA ALA A 223 -5.09 -0.52 12.24
C ALA A 223 -4.77 -1.71 11.33
N LEU A 224 -3.51 -1.84 10.86
CA LEU A 224 -3.10 -2.98 10.05
C LEU A 224 -3.23 -4.32 10.77
N GLN A 225 -3.38 -4.37 12.09
CA GLN A 225 -3.62 -5.61 12.85
C GLN A 225 -5.11 -5.95 13.02
N GLN A 226 -6.01 -5.17 12.41
CA GLN A 226 -7.45 -5.37 12.42
C GLN A 226 -7.97 -5.46 10.99
N ASP A 227 -9.13 -6.09 10.82
CA ASP A 227 -9.89 -6.00 9.58
C ASP A 227 -10.33 -4.53 9.37
N GLN A 228 -10.16 -4.03 8.16
CA GLN A 228 -10.45 -2.66 7.75
C GLN A 228 -11.57 -2.64 6.72
N ASP A 229 -12.62 -1.87 6.97
CA ASP A 229 -13.62 -1.57 5.97
C ASP A 229 -13.03 -0.54 4.98
N PHE A 230 -12.70 -0.99 3.77
CA PHE A 230 -12.07 -0.14 2.74
C PHE A 230 -13.12 0.63 1.93
N ILE A 231 -14.21 -0.04 1.58
CA ILE A 231 -15.42 0.51 0.95
C ILE A 231 -16.58 -0.41 1.32
N ASP A 232 -17.83 0.09 1.36
CA ASP A 232 -19.04 -0.68 1.67
C ASP A 232 -19.03 -2.10 1.08
N GLY A 233 -18.91 -3.10 1.95
CA GLY A 233 -18.91 -4.52 1.59
C GLY A 233 -17.56 -5.11 1.18
N VAL A 234 -16.48 -4.33 1.19
CA VAL A 234 -15.10 -4.74 0.91
C VAL A 234 -14.24 -4.54 2.16
N VAL A 235 -13.90 -5.66 2.79
CA VAL A 235 -13.03 -5.71 3.96
C VAL A 235 -11.62 -6.09 3.54
N VAL A 236 -10.65 -5.26 3.90
CA VAL A 236 -9.23 -5.59 3.85
C VAL A 236 -8.88 -6.27 5.18
N PRO A 237 -8.50 -7.55 5.19
CA PRO A 237 -8.29 -8.24 6.46
C PRO A 237 -7.01 -7.80 7.16
N ALA A 238 -6.97 -8.09 8.46
CA ALA A 238 -5.80 -7.87 9.30
C ALA A 238 -4.52 -8.46 8.69
N ARG A 239 -3.43 -7.70 8.81
CA ARG A 239 -2.10 -8.01 8.32
C ARG A 239 -1.19 -8.45 9.48
N GLY A 240 -0.17 -9.23 9.13
CA GLY A 240 0.82 -9.75 10.09
C GLY A 240 2.21 -9.87 9.47
N GLY A 241 3.19 -10.17 10.31
CA GLY A 241 4.56 -10.42 9.86
C GLY A 241 5.17 -9.22 9.12
N ALA A 242 5.78 -9.49 7.96
CA ALA A 242 6.51 -8.51 7.15
C ALA A 242 5.64 -7.38 6.57
N ALA A 243 4.31 -7.45 6.71
CA ALA A 243 3.42 -6.37 6.30
C ALA A 243 3.33 -5.23 7.34
N LEU A 244 3.74 -5.47 8.59
CA LEU A 244 3.53 -4.54 9.70
C LEU A 244 4.74 -3.61 9.91
N PRO A 245 4.52 -2.32 10.22
CA PRO A 245 5.60 -1.34 10.47
C PRO A 245 6.55 -1.71 11.62
N ASP A 246 7.83 -1.90 11.36
CA ASP A 246 8.85 -2.26 12.37
C ASP A 246 9.14 -1.15 13.38
N LEU A 247 9.21 0.09 12.91
CA LEU A 247 9.49 1.28 13.71
C LEU A 247 8.24 2.17 13.70
N VAL A 248 7.66 2.39 14.88
CA VAL A 248 6.49 3.25 15.01
C VAL A 248 6.80 4.48 15.85
N SER A 249 6.32 5.64 15.44
CA SER A 249 6.48 6.90 16.18
C SER A 249 5.28 7.82 15.99
N ASP A 250 4.78 8.36 17.09
CA ASP A 250 3.84 9.49 17.11
C ASP A 250 4.57 10.85 17.29
N GLN A 251 5.91 10.82 17.30
CA GLN A 251 6.81 11.98 17.26
C GLN A 251 7.51 12.09 15.90
N PRO A 252 7.94 13.30 15.49
CA PRO A 252 8.72 13.47 14.27
C PRO A 252 10.02 12.66 14.27
N ILE A 253 10.35 12.07 13.13
CA ILE A 253 11.62 11.37 12.89
C ILE A 253 12.41 12.17 11.84
N GLU A 254 13.70 12.32 12.07
CA GLU A 254 14.64 12.89 11.10
C GLU A 254 15.57 11.78 10.61
N LEU A 255 15.63 11.57 9.30
CA LEU A 255 16.54 10.62 8.64
C LEU A 255 17.46 11.38 7.69
N PHE A 256 18.73 11.00 7.68
CA PHE A 256 19.67 11.44 6.65
C PHE A 256 19.80 10.31 5.63
N PHE A 257 19.37 10.56 4.38
CA PHE A 257 19.31 9.51 3.38
C PHE A 257 19.52 10.06 1.97
N ASN A 258 20.44 9.46 1.20
CA ASN A 258 20.77 9.83 -0.17
C ASN A 258 21.09 11.32 -0.35
N GLY A 259 21.72 11.93 0.66
CA GLY A 259 22.09 13.34 0.65
C GLY A 259 20.93 14.31 0.90
N ASP A 260 19.77 13.82 1.34
CA ASP A 260 18.64 14.61 1.85
C ASP A 260 18.48 14.46 3.37
N THR A 261 17.82 15.45 3.98
CA THR A 261 17.26 15.33 5.34
C THR A 261 15.76 15.12 5.18
N VAL A 262 15.31 13.92 5.53
CA VAL A 262 13.93 13.44 5.42
C VAL A 262 13.26 13.58 6.78
N TYR A 263 12.24 14.44 6.85
CA TYR A 263 11.40 14.58 8.03
C TYR A 263 10.14 13.75 7.86
N VAL A 264 9.92 12.79 8.76
CA VAL A 264 8.68 12.02 8.86
C VAL A 264 7.88 12.62 9.99
N ILE A 265 6.74 13.24 9.68
CA ILE A 265 6.01 14.12 10.59
C ILE A 265 4.61 13.52 10.82
N PRO A 266 4.29 13.10 12.05
CA PRO A 266 2.94 12.71 12.43
C PRO A 266 1.97 13.87 12.29
N LEU A 267 0.90 13.63 11.52
CA LEU A 267 -0.08 14.66 11.24
C LEU A 267 -1.43 14.04 10.90
N LYS A 268 -2.23 13.73 11.93
CA LYS A 268 -3.53 13.05 11.85
C LYS A 268 -4.61 13.87 11.14
N GLY A 269 -5.37 13.28 10.23
CA GLY A 269 -6.48 13.94 9.52
C GLY A 269 -7.36 13.01 8.70
N HIS A 270 -6.80 12.40 7.65
CA HIS A 270 -7.48 11.38 6.83
C HIS A 270 -7.70 10.09 7.61
N THR A 271 -6.71 9.69 8.40
CA THR A 271 -6.79 8.60 9.35
C THR A 271 -6.23 9.00 10.71
N THR A 272 -6.38 8.12 11.70
CA THR A 272 -5.75 8.28 13.01
C THR A 272 -4.21 8.10 12.97
N GLY A 273 -3.68 7.50 11.90
CA GLY A 273 -2.29 7.10 11.76
C GLY A 273 -1.49 7.83 10.69
N ASP A 274 -1.92 9.02 10.29
CA ASP A 274 -1.30 9.74 9.18
C ASP A 274 0.10 10.30 9.51
N LEU A 275 1.00 10.14 8.55
CA LEU A 275 2.31 10.75 8.47
C LEU A 275 2.42 11.52 7.14
N VAL A 276 3.13 12.64 7.18
CA VAL A 276 3.64 13.32 5.99
C VAL A 276 5.17 13.22 5.96
N VAL A 277 5.76 13.22 4.76
CA VAL A 277 7.20 13.06 4.57
C VAL A 277 7.77 14.25 3.81
N TYR A 278 8.71 14.98 4.40
CA TYR A 278 9.34 16.13 3.78
C TYR A 278 10.83 15.91 3.52
N PHE A 279 11.20 15.89 2.24
CA PHE A 279 12.58 15.86 1.78
C PHE A 279 13.09 17.28 1.63
N SER A 280 13.78 17.79 2.66
CA SER A 280 14.04 19.23 2.80
C SER A 280 15.01 19.80 1.77
N ARG A 281 16.04 19.05 1.35
CA ARG A 281 17.01 19.49 0.34
C ARG A 281 16.42 19.40 -1.05
N SER A 282 15.64 18.36 -1.33
CA SER A 282 14.88 18.22 -2.58
C SER A 282 13.68 19.17 -2.62
N ARG A 283 13.20 19.65 -1.47
CA ARG A 283 12.02 20.52 -1.32
C ARG A 283 10.76 19.86 -1.87
N VAL A 284 10.55 18.61 -1.46
CA VAL A 284 9.40 17.79 -1.87
C VAL A 284 8.67 17.30 -0.62
N LEU A 285 7.39 17.63 -0.50
CA LEU A 285 6.51 17.18 0.58
C LEU A 285 5.56 16.12 0.04
N HIS A 286 5.58 14.91 0.61
CA HIS A 286 4.57 13.89 0.38
C HIS A 286 3.53 13.94 1.50
N MET A 287 2.27 14.24 1.16
CA MET A 287 1.21 14.41 2.15
C MET A 287 0.33 13.17 2.34
N GLY A 288 0.57 12.09 1.58
CA GLY A 288 -0.37 10.99 1.49
C GLY A 288 -1.76 11.53 1.13
N ASP A 289 -2.77 11.09 1.85
CA ASP A 289 -4.17 11.44 1.61
C ASP A 289 -4.68 12.59 2.47
N ARG A 290 -3.80 13.27 3.19
CA ARG A 290 -4.18 14.28 4.17
C ARG A 290 -5.05 15.41 3.62
N PHE A 291 -4.78 15.85 2.40
CA PHE A 291 -5.54 16.95 1.81
C PHE A 291 -5.65 16.87 0.30
N PHE A 292 -6.91 16.81 -0.15
CA PHE A 292 -7.30 16.90 -1.53
C PHE A 292 -8.22 18.10 -1.73
N PRO A 293 -7.74 19.18 -2.38
CA PRO A 293 -8.56 20.36 -2.64
C PRO A 293 -9.92 20.09 -3.28
N ALA A 294 -10.10 19.00 -4.02
CA ALA A 294 -11.33 18.69 -4.74
C ALA A 294 -12.30 17.77 -3.97
N THR A 295 -11.84 17.11 -2.91
CA THR A 295 -12.54 16.01 -2.25
C THR A 295 -12.43 16.11 -0.72
N MET A 296 -12.76 17.29 -0.20
CA MET A 296 -12.71 17.60 1.25
C MET A 296 -13.68 16.75 2.09
N ASP A 297 -14.65 16.11 1.45
CA ASP A 297 -15.59 15.15 2.06
C ASP A 297 -14.88 13.93 2.68
N PHE A 298 -13.65 13.60 2.24
CA PHE A 298 -12.83 12.54 2.85
C PHE A 298 -12.06 13.01 4.10
N VAL A 299 -11.85 14.32 4.26
CA VAL A 299 -10.99 14.89 5.31
C VAL A 299 -11.82 15.33 6.50
N LEU A 300 -13.01 15.90 6.27
CA LEU A 300 -13.80 16.57 7.31
C LEU A 300 -14.53 15.65 8.30
N PRO A 301 -15.05 14.46 7.93
CA PRO A 301 -15.78 13.61 8.89
C PRO A 301 -14.92 13.12 10.07
N SER A 302 -13.60 13.10 9.92
CA SER A 302 -12.62 12.63 10.92
C SER A 302 -11.71 13.73 11.48
N ALA A 303 -11.79 14.96 10.96
CA ALA A 303 -10.86 16.03 11.32
C ALA A 303 -11.43 16.96 12.40
N ASP A 304 -10.66 17.12 13.47
CA ASP A 304 -10.68 18.36 14.24
C ASP A 304 -10.29 19.50 13.29
N ILE A 305 -11.26 20.35 12.94
CA ILE A 305 -11.07 21.44 11.98
C ILE A 305 -10.01 22.44 12.43
N ASP A 306 -9.93 22.74 13.72
CA ASP A 306 -8.95 23.70 14.23
C ASP A 306 -7.54 23.11 14.15
N LEU A 307 -7.39 21.83 14.53
CA LEU A 307 -6.14 21.11 14.35
C LEU A 307 -5.75 20.98 12.87
N PHE A 308 -6.72 20.75 11.98
CA PHE A 308 -6.48 20.73 10.54
C PHE A 308 -5.92 22.06 10.03
N LEU A 309 -6.55 23.19 10.39
CA LEU A 309 -6.08 24.52 9.99
C LEU A 309 -4.67 24.81 10.55
N GLU A 310 -4.45 24.60 11.85
CA GLU A 310 -3.16 24.83 12.49
C GLU A 310 -2.03 24.03 11.84
N THR A 311 -2.28 22.74 11.58
CA THR A 311 -1.27 21.84 11.02
C THR A 311 -1.01 22.12 9.54
N MET A 312 -2.01 22.52 8.77
CA MET A 312 -1.84 22.93 7.39
C MET A 312 -1.06 24.24 7.28
N ASP A 313 -1.33 25.22 8.14
CA ASP A 313 -0.53 26.45 8.22
C ASP A 313 0.95 26.15 8.47
N ALA A 314 1.24 25.27 9.43
CA ALA A 314 2.60 24.84 9.74
C ALA A 314 3.28 24.13 8.55
N LEU A 315 2.59 23.22 7.86
CA LEU A 315 3.11 22.56 6.66
C LEU A 315 3.37 23.54 5.52
N MET A 316 2.44 24.48 5.28
CA MET A 316 2.59 25.47 4.22
C MET A 316 3.78 26.41 4.49
N ALA A 317 4.08 26.69 5.77
CA ALA A 317 5.24 27.48 6.17
C ALA A 317 6.57 26.71 6.09
N LEU A 318 6.54 25.38 6.29
CA LEU A 318 7.73 24.53 6.26
C LEU A 318 8.35 24.40 4.85
N VAL A 319 7.52 24.32 3.82
CA VAL A 319 7.95 24.09 2.44
C VAL A 319 8.29 25.44 1.77
N PRO A 320 9.45 25.62 1.12
CA PRO A 320 9.79 26.88 0.44
C PRO A 320 8.94 27.10 -0.82
N ASP A 321 8.84 28.34 -1.31
CA ASP A 321 7.95 28.74 -2.41
C ASP A 321 8.13 27.96 -3.72
N ASP A 322 9.33 27.46 -3.98
CA ASP A 322 9.62 26.62 -5.14
C ASP A 322 9.52 25.11 -4.85
N GLY A 323 8.94 24.72 -3.73
CA GLY A 323 8.71 23.34 -3.34
C GLY A 323 7.63 22.64 -4.16
N LEU A 324 7.69 21.32 -4.19
CA LEU A 324 6.69 20.44 -4.81
C LEU A 324 5.92 19.69 -3.73
N VAL A 325 4.67 19.39 -4.03
CA VAL A 325 3.81 18.56 -3.19
C VAL A 325 3.34 17.35 -3.98
N VAL A 326 3.52 16.19 -3.38
CA VAL A 326 3.02 14.88 -3.81
C VAL A 326 1.87 14.50 -2.88
N SER A 327 0.75 14.05 -3.42
CA SER A 327 -0.37 13.49 -2.65
C SER A 327 -0.57 12.03 -3.02
N GLY A 328 -1.39 11.29 -2.28
CA GLY A 328 -1.66 9.89 -2.62
C GLY A 328 -2.29 9.72 -4.01
N HIS A 329 -3.22 10.61 -4.39
CA HIS A 329 -4.11 10.39 -5.54
C HIS A 329 -4.26 11.54 -6.54
N ALA A 330 -3.50 12.63 -6.40
CA ALA A 330 -3.61 13.79 -7.29
C ALA A 330 -2.25 14.17 -7.90
N PRO A 331 -2.20 14.74 -9.12
CA PRO A 331 -0.94 15.12 -9.76
C PRO A 331 -0.05 15.98 -8.86
N VAL A 332 1.27 15.83 -9.00
CA VAL A 332 2.25 16.65 -8.29
C VAL A 332 2.05 18.12 -8.64
N VAL A 333 1.96 18.98 -7.62
CA VAL A 333 1.73 20.42 -7.78
C VAL A 333 2.81 21.25 -7.09
N PRO A 334 3.09 22.48 -7.55
CA PRO A 334 3.86 23.44 -6.76
C PRO A 334 3.15 23.79 -5.46
N ILE A 335 3.90 24.02 -4.38
CA ILE A 335 3.34 24.40 -3.07
C ILE A 335 2.44 25.64 -3.14
N ALA A 336 2.73 26.59 -4.05
CA ALA A 336 1.92 27.80 -4.22
C ALA A 336 0.48 27.48 -4.61
N GLN A 337 0.27 26.46 -5.44
CA GLN A 337 -1.07 26.01 -5.84
C GLN A 337 -1.81 25.38 -4.65
N LEU A 338 -1.11 24.58 -3.85
CA LEU A 338 -1.68 24.00 -2.64
C LEU A 338 -2.05 25.08 -1.61
N ARG A 339 -1.19 26.08 -1.39
CA ARG A 339 -1.48 27.22 -0.51
C ARG A 339 -2.73 27.97 -0.94
N GLN A 340 -2.89 28.22 -2.24
CA GLN A 340 -4.09 28.86 -2.76
C GLN A 340 -5.35 28.04 -2.48
N ALA A 341 -5.30 26.73 -2.74
CA ALA A 341 -6.40 25.82 -2.46
C ALA A 341 -6.76 25.80 -0.96
N TYR A 342 -5.75 25.64 -0.10
CA TYR A 342 -5.92 25.66 1.35
C TYR A 342 -6.48 27.01 1.86
N GLN A 343 -6.01 28.14 1.34
CA GLN A 343 -6.55 29.46 1.70
C GLN A 343 -8.04 29.57 1.36
N SER A 344 -8.47 29.06 0.19
CA SER A 344 -9.89 29.02 -0.17
C SER A 344 -10.69 28.13 0.78
N THR A 345 -10.14 26.98 1.18
CA THR A 345 -10.74 26.08 2.17
C THR A 345 -10.89 26.77 3.53
N ALA A 346 -9.85 27.41 4.04
CA ALA A 346 -9.87 28.10 5.32
C ALA A 346 -10.91 29.24 5.32
N GLN A 347 -10.98 30.02 4.25
CA GLN A 347 -12.00 31.07 4.08
C GLN A 347 -13.43 30.52 4.03
N MET A 348 -13.62 29.33 3.44
CA MET A 348 -14.91 28.66 3.45
C MET A 348 -15.30 28.18 4.85
N ILE A 349 -14.36 27.58 5.59
CA ILE A 349 -14.58 27.13 6.98
C ILE A 349 -15.01 28.32 7.85
N GLU A 350 -14.28 29.45 7.77
CA GLU A 350 -14.61 30.67 8.50
C GLU A 350 -15.98 31.25 8.10
N PHE A 351 -16.31 31.22 6.80
CA PHE A 351 -17.63 31.63 6.31
C PHE A 351 -18.76 30.78 6.92
N VAL A 352 -18.60 29.45 6.94
CA VAL A 352 -19.59 28.53 7.52
C VAL A 352 -19.69 28.72 9.04
N ARG A 353 -18.55 28.88 9.73
CA ARG A 353 -18.47 29.14 11.17
C ARG A 353 -19.24 30.41 11.56
N ALA A 354 -18.93 31.54 10.92
CA ALA A 354 -19.62 32.81 11.16
C ALA A 354 -21.13 32.73 10.83
N GLY A 355 -21.47 32.00 9.76
CA GLY A 355 -22.85 31.76 9.36
C GLY A 355 -23.66 30.97 10.40
N ARG A 356 -23.06 29.94 10.99
CA ARG A 356 -23.65 29.17 12.09
C ARG A 356 -23.83 30.02 13.35
N GLU A 357 -22.83 30.81 13.74
CA GLU A 357 -22.93 31.74 14.88
C GLU A 357 -24.06 32.77 14.70
N ALA A 358 -24.32 33.17 13.45
CA ALA A 358 -25.44 34.03 13.08
C ALA A 358 -26.80 33.30 12.99
N GLY A 359 -26.87 32.01 13.32
CA GLY A 359 -28.11 31.22 13.35
C GLY A 359 -28.62 30.77 11.97
N LYS A 360 -27.78 30.76 10.93
CA LYS A 360 -28.18 30.31 9.59
C LYS A 360 -28.24 28.78 9.51
N GLY A 361 -29.27 28.27 8.84
CA GLY A 361 -29.41 26.84 8.58
C GLY A 361 -28.56 26.36 7.39
N VAL A 362 -28.34 25.04 7.30
CA VAL A 362 -27.53 24.38 6.25
C VAL A 362 -27.91 24.85 4.83
N GLY A 363 -29.21 24.87 4.51
CA GLY A 363 -29.69 25.26 3.17
C GLY A 363 -29.41 26.73 2.81
N GLN A 364 -29.46 27.64 3.78
CA GLN A 364 -29.11 29.04 3.56
C GLN A 364 -27.60 29.18 3.34
N LEU A 365 -26.79 28.49 4.15
CA LEU A 365 -25.33 28.53 4.02
C LEU A 365 -24.85 27.90 2.72
N ALA A 366 -25.48 26.82 2.26
CA ALA A 366 -25.18 26.20 0.98
C ALA A 366 -25.44 27.15 -0.20
N ALA A 367 -26.60 27.83 -0.21
CA ALA A 367 -26.92 28.81 -1.26
C ALA A 367 -25.92 29.99 -1.27
N GLU A 368 -25.63 30.55 -0.08
CA GLU A 368 -24.66 31.64 0.05
C GLU A 368 -23.21 31.20 -0.29
N ALA A 369 -22.87 29.94 -0.05
CA ALA A 369 -21.59 29.35 -0.45
C ALA A 369 -21.46 29.28 -1.98
N GLU A 370 -22.49 28.82 -2.69
CA GLU A 370 -22.50 28.79 -4.16
C GLU A 370 -22.35 30.19 -4.78
N GLU A 371 -23.04 31.19 -4.23
CA GLU A 371 -22.92 32.59 -4.67
C GLU A 371 -21.49 33.13 -4.54
N ARG A 372 -20.73 32.62 -3.57
CA ARG A 372 -19.32 32.96 -3.33
C ARG A 372 -18.34 32.08 -4.13
N GLY A 373 -18.84 31.10 -4.88
CA GLY A 373 -18.02 30.15 -5.64
C GLY A 373 -17.45 29.01 -4.80
N TYR A 374 -17.95 28.78 -3.58
CA TYR A 374 -17.58 27.64 -2.76
C TYR A 374 -18.44 26.41 -3.10
N PRO A 375 -17.91 25.18 -2.96
CA PRO A 375 -18.69 23.97 -3.18
C PRO A 375 -19.77 23.78 -2.10
N ALA A 376 -21.04 24.06 -2.40
CA ALA A 376 -22.16 23.95 -1.46
C ALA A 376 -22.20 22.61 -0.71
N ARG A 377 -21.82 21.51 -1.38
CA ARG A 377 -21.81 20.16 -0.80
C ARG A 377 -20.97 20.04 0.47
N TRP A 378 -19.95 20.86 0.66
CA TRP A 378 -19.08 20.81 1.85
C TRP A 378 -19.67 21.50 3.08
N VAL A 379 -20.70 22.32 2.93
CA VAL A 379 -21.30 23.06 4.05
C VAL A 379 -21.78 22.11 5.15
N GLY A 380 -22.40 20.99 4.77
CA GLY A 380 -22.85 19.98 5.73
C GLY A 380 -21.71 19.39 6.55
N ALA A 381 -20.68 18.88 5.87
CA ALA A 381 -19.50 18.29 6.51
C ALA A 381 -18.74 19.28 7.41
N ILE A 382 -18.61 20.55 6.98
CA ILE A 382 -17.99 21.59 7.81
C ILE A 382 -18.83 21.87 9.06
N LEU A 383 -20.15 21.95 8.94
CA LEU A 383 -21.02 22.18 10.10
C LEU A 383 -20.97 21.04 11.12
N GLU A 384 -20.94 19.80 10.64
CA GLU A 384 -20.79 18.58 11.44
C GLU A 384 -19.46 18.61 12.19
N ALA A 385 -18.35 18.85 11.48
CA ALA A 385 -17.01 18.91 12.08
C ALA A 385 -16.82 20.08 13.06
N ILE A 386 -17.47 21.24 12.86
CA ILE A 386 -17.47 22.34 13.85
C ILE A 386 -18.41 22.03 15.04
N GLY A 387 -19.37 21.12 14.87
CA GLY A 387 -20.51 20.96 15.77
C GLY A 387 -20.45 19.86 16.80
N GLY A 388 -19.68 18.81 16.56
CA GLY A 388 -19.47 17.72 17.51
C GLY A 388 -20.77 17.06 18.01
N GLU A 389 -21.80 16.95 17.17
CA GLU A 389 -22.97 16.10 17.44
C GLU A 389 -23.04 14.93 16.45
#